data_AF-A0A942BKQ5-F1
#
_entry.id   AF-A0A942BKQ5-F1
#
_cell.length_a   1.000
_cell.length_b   1.000
_cell.length_c   1.000
_cell.angle_alpha   90.00
_cell.angle_beta   90.00
_cell.angle_gamma   90.00
#
_symmetry.space_group_name_H-M   'P 1'
#
loop_
_entity.id
_entity.type
_entity.pdbx_description
1 polymer ?
#
loop_
_entity_poly.entity_id
_entity_poly.type
_entity_poly.pdbx_seq_one_letter_code
_entity_poly.pdbx_strand_id
1 'polypeptide(L)'
;MLPILAVAIGLLTLIFVRTSGSANLSTSSELQDAMRNAEVALETEELGREVDPNLRAAALDSAKKLDQYAKDDPTRYTYIYSAGMCYLAAQQYTEAEERLRLALKIAPQTPSGNDAQAVADIHHRLGRALFFKGDYKAALAESQAAIDMVSKPGMVPAPEYWWGRAAIEVQLGKKKEALLDIEQALKLNPEHPPSLALQKYLRNLGVY
;
A
#
# COMPACT_ATOMS: atom_id res chain seq x y z
N MET A 1 -19.42 28.33 -2.58
CA MET A 1 -18.81 27.85 -1.33
C MET A 1 -19.19 26.39 -1.16
N LEU A 2 -18.27 25.48 -1.48
CA LEU A 2 -18.41 24.03 -1.28
C LEU A 2 -17.60 23.65 -0.03
N PRO A 3 -18.11 22.80 0.87
CA PRO A 3 -17.39 22.45 2.08
C PRO A 3 -16.29 21.44 1.77
N ILE A 4 -15.17 21.64 2.47
CA ILE A 4 -13.99 20.80 2.51
C ILE A 4 -14.39 19.46 3.15
N LEU A 5 -14.67 18.45 2.33
CA LEU A 5 -14.93 17.08 2.78
C LEU A 5 -14.23 16.09 1.84
N ALA A 6 -12.94 16.28 1.58
CA ALA A 6 -12.14 15.41 0.72
C ALA A 6 -10.78 14.98 1.33
N VAL A 7 -10.55 15.25 2.62
CA VAL A 7 -9.30 14.89 3.32
C VAL A 7 -9.55 13.87 4.45
N ALA A 8 -10.80 13.52 4.73
CA ALA A 8 -11.15 12.79 5.96
C ALA A 8 -11.19 11.25 5.84
N ILE A 9 -11.05 10.66 4.65
CA ILE A 9 -11.25 9.20 4.49
C ILE A 9 -9.92 8.42 4.55
N GLY A 10 -8.80 8.99 4.10
CA GLY A 10 -7.46 8.38 4.28
C GLY A 10 -6.88 8.54 5.69
N LEU A 11 -7.38 9.48 6.49
CA LEU A 11 -6.91 9.76 7.85
C LEU A 11 -7.54 8.87 8.94
N LEU A 12 -8.51 8.02 8.60
CA LEU A 12 -9.29 7.23 9.55
C LEU A 12 -8.70 5.85 9.88
N THR A 13 -7.63 5.40 9.22
CA THR A 13 -6.91 4.16 9.53
C THR A 13 -5.87 4.31 10.65
N LEU A 14 -5.58 5.53 11.10
CA LEU A 14 -4.63 5.81 12.17
C LEU A 14 -5.16 5.56 13.60
N ILE A 15 -6.38 5.03 13.75
CA ILE A 15 -7.00 4.79 15.07
C ILE A 15 -7.37 3.31 15.22
N PHE A 16 -6.41 2.49 15.67
CA PHE A 16 -6.52 1.48 16.75
C PHE A 16 -5.37 0.45 16.68
N VAL A 17 -4.18 0.83 17.15
CA VAL A 17 -3.30 -0.12 17.84
C VAL A 17 -3.24 0.32 19.29
N ARG A 18 -4.27 -0.07 20.04
CA ARG A 18 -4.26 0.02 21.51
C ARG A 18 -4.49 -1.39 22.05
N THR A 19 -3.40 -2.10 22.30
CA THR A 19 -3.39 -3.20 23.27
C THR A 19 -2.25 -2.99 24.26
N SER A 20 -2.57 -3.39 25.48
CA SER A 20 -1.99 -3.02 26.76
C SER A 20 -0.59 -3.58 27.03
N GLY A 21 0.27 -2.72 27.59
CA GLY A 21 1.05 -3.08 28.79
C GLY A 21 2.49 -3.54 28.60
N SER A 22 3.40 -2.63 28.25
CA SER A 22 4.70 -2.44 28.94
C SER A 22 5.51 -1.34 28.24
N ALA A 23 6.02 -0.39 29.02
CA ALA A 23 6.64 0.88 28.62
C ALA A 23 7.74 0.73 27.55
N ASN A 24 7.59 1.39 26.39
CA ASN A 24 8.05 2.78 26.12
C ASN A 24 7.79 3.12 24.63
N LEU A 25 7.22 4.30 24.37
CA LEU A 25 7.00 4.90 23.06
C LEU A 25 6.04 4.16 22.10
N SER A 26 4.78 4.59 22.13
CA SER A 26 4.17 5.07 20.89
C SER A 26 5.24 5.84 20.08
N THR A 27 5.56 5.36 18.88
CA THR A 27 6.43 6.02 17.89
C THR A 27 6.53 7.52 18.11
N SER A 28 7.75 8.08 18.24
CA SER A 28 7.96 9.53 18.33
C SER A 28 7.11 10.26 17.28
N SER A 29 6.67 11.50 17.55
CA SER A 29 5.84 12.25 16.57
C SER A 29 6.49 12.25 15.19
N GLU A 30 7.83 12.30 15.15
CA GLU A 30 8.66 12.18 13.96
C GLU A 30 8.38 10.92 13.13
N LEU A 31 8.20 9.75 13.74
CA LEU A 31 7.91 8.50 13.03
C LEU A 31 6.47 8.48 12.48
N GLN A 32 5.52 9.08 13.19
CA GLN A 32 4.14 9.20 12.71
C GLN A 32 4.06 10.17 11.53
N ASP A 33 4.73 11.32 11.64
CA ASP A 33 4.84 12.31 10.57
C ASP A 33 5.54 11.71 9.34
N ALA A 34 6.58 10.92 9.56
CA ALA A 34 7.28 10.18 8.53
C ALA A 34 6.40 9.18 7.78
N MET A 35 5.64 8.35 8.50
CA MET A 35 4.73 7.38 7.89
C MET A 35 3.63 8.08 7.09
N ARG A 36 3.10 9.18 7.64
CA ARG A 36 2.13 10.03 6.95
C ARG A 36 2.70 10.64 5.66
N ASN A 37 3.93 11.15 5.71
CA ASN A 37 4.60 11.70 4.53
C ASN A 37 4.85 10.62 3.46
N ALA A 38 5.20 9.40 3.87
CA ALA A 38 5.33 8.27 2.96
C ALA A 38 4.00 7.90 2.31
N GLU A 39 2.90 7.92 3.07
CA GLU A 39 1.55 7.67 2.55
C GLU A 39 1.13 8.73 1.53
N VAL A 40 1.30 10.02 1.85
CA VAL A 40 1.05 11.12 0.92
C VAL A 40 1.88 10.99 -0.36
N ALA A 41 3.14 10.58 -0.25
CA ALA A 41 4.01 10.34 -1.41
C ALA A 41 3.48 9.19 -2.29
N LEU A 42 3.01 8.10 -1.69
CA LEU A 42 2.44 6.97 -2.42
C LEU A 42 1.12 7.34 -3.11
N GLU A 43 0.22 8.04 -2.43
CA GLU A 43 -1.04 8.54 -3.03
C GLU A 43 -0.75 9.50 -4.19
N THR A 44 0.25 10.36 -4.06
CA THR A 44 0.67 11.30 -5.11
C THR A 44 1.12 10.53 -6.36
N GLU A 45 1.91 9.48 -6.18
CA GLU A 45 2.36 8.60 -7.26
C GLU A 45 1.20 7.84 -7.93
N GLU A 46 0.23 7.36 -7.14
CA GLU A 46 -0.98 6.66 -7.63
C GLU A 46 -1.85 7.56 -8.52
N LEU A 47 -1.88 8.85 -8.23
CA LEU A 47 -2.52 9.87 -9.06
C LEU A 47 -1.73 10.20 -10.33
N GLY A 48 -0.60 9.53 -10.57
CA GLY A 48 0.31 9.79 -11.68
C GLY A 48 1.01 11.14 -11.58
N ARG A 49 1.11 11.72 -10.39
CA ARG A 49 1.76 13.00 -10.13
C ARG A 49 3.20 12.78 -9.70
N GLU A 50 4.04 13.76 -9.99
CA GLU A 50 5.42 13.75 -9.53
C GLU A 50 5.47 13.92 -8.00
N VAL A 51 6.18 13.01 -7.33
CA VAL A 51 6.37 13.06 -5.88
C VAL A 51 7.48 14.06 -5.55
N ASP A 52 7.22 14.98 -4.63
CA ASP A 52 8.20 15.96 -4.16
C ASP A 52 9.51 15.26 -3.72
N PRO A 53 10.67 15.62 -4.29
CA PRO A 53 11.97 15.07 -3.90
C PRO A 53 12.26 15.15 -2.39
N ASN A 54 11.77 16.18 -1.70
CA ASN A 54 11.92 16.32 -0.26
C ASN A 54 11.11 15.28 0.51
N LEU A 55 9.89 14.97 0.04
CA LEU A 55 9.07 13.89 0.64
C LEU A 55 9.75 12.54 0.44
N ARG A 56 10.33 12.30 -0.74
CA ARG A 56 11.09 11.07 -1.02
C ARG A 56 12.32 10.95 -0.13
N ALA A 57 13.08 12.03 0.05
CA ALA A 57 14.24 12.05 0.93
C ALA A 57 13.84 11.82 2.40
N ALA A 58 12.75 12.44 2.85
CA ALA A 58 12.20 12.22 4.19
C ALA A 58 11.74 10.77 4.40
N ALA A 59 11.08 10.17 3.41
CA ALA A 59 10.70 8.76 3.44
C ALA A 59 11.94 7.85 3.53
N LEU A 60 13.01 8.15 2.80
CA LEU A 60 14.25 7.38 2.87
C LEU A 60 14.92 7.45 4.24
N ASP A 61 15.01 8.64 4.86
CA ASP A 61 15.54 8.79 6.22
C ASP A 61 14.71 7.97 7.23
N SER A 62 13.39 8.03 7.07
CA SER A 62 12.45 7.31 7.92
C SER A 62 12.58 5.79 7.80
N ALA A 63 12.76 5.30 6.57
CA ALA A 63 13.00 3.89 6.31
C ALA A 63 14.26 3.39 7.06
N LYS A 64 15.34 4.16 7.02
CA LYS A 64 16.60 3.84 7.70
C LYS A 64 16.45 3.82 9.23
N LYS A 65 15.67 4.75 9.80
CA LYS A 65 15.35 4.78 11.24
C LYS A 65 14.51 3.56 11.64
N LEU A 66 13.50 3.22 10.85
CA LEU A 66 12.66 2.03 11.07
C LEU A 66 13.49 0.74 11.01
N ASP A 67 14.45 0.66 10.10
CA ASP A 67 15.42 -0.43 10.02
C ASP A 67 16.29 -0.54 11.28
N GLN A 68 16.64 0.57 11.93
CA GLN A 68 17.36 0.54 13.21
C GLN A 68 16.46 -0.01 14.32
N TYR A 69 15.23 0.49 14.44
CA TYR A 69 14.27 -0.03 15.43
C TYR A 69 13.98 -1.52 15.24
N ALA A 70 13.88 -1.97 13.99
CA ALA A 70 13.68 -3.39 13.67
C ALA A 70 14.89 -4.27 14.05
N LYS A 71 16.10 -3.71 14.20
CA LYS A 71 17.24 -4.49 14.72
C LYS A 71 17.13 -4.75 16.21
N ASP A 72 16.57 -3.79 16.95
CA ASP A 72 16.40 -3.87 18.40
C ASP A 72 15.20 -4.77 18.78
N ASP A 73 14.17 -4.83 17.93
CA ASP A 73 13.06 -5.79 18.03
C ASP A 73 12.73 -6.42 16.66
N PRO A 74 13.48 -7.46 16.24
CA PRO A 74 13.29 -8.11 14.94
C PRO A 74 11.98 -8.86 14.79
N THR A 75 11.28 -9.16 15.88
CA THR A 75 10.02 -9.91 15.84
C THR A 75 8.83 -9.03 15.50
N ARG A 76 9.01 -7.70 15.58
CA ARG A 76 7.96 -6.73 15.32
C ARG A 76 7.89 -6.37 13.84
N TYR A 77 7.24 -7.26 13.07
CA TYR A 77 7.08 -7.13 11.62
C TYR A 77 6.46 -5.80 11.18
N THR A 78 5.73 -5.10 12.05
CA THR A 78 5.14 -3.78 11.76
C THR A 78 6.19 -2.71 11.46
N TYR A 79 7.34 -2.71 12.14
CA TYR A 79 8.42 -1.76 11.84
C TYR A 79 9.07 -2.05 10.48
N ILE A 80 9.25 -3.34 10.19
CA ILE A 80 9.80 -3.82 8.91
C ILE A 80 8.84 -3.49 7.77
N TYR A 81 7.54 -3.70 7.98
CA TYR A 81 6.49 -3.31 7.04
C TYR A 81 6.51 -1.81 6.77
N SER A 82 6.49 -0.97 7.82
CA SER A 82 6.58 0.48 7.68
C SER A 82 7.88 0.91 6.96
N ALA A 83 9.00 0.24 7.22
CA ALA A 83 10.25 0.50 6.49
C ALA A 83 10.08 0.20 5.00
N GLY A 84 9.47 -0.93 4.65
CA GLY A 84 9.13 -1.29 3.27
C GLY A 84 8.24 -0.25 2.59
N MET A 85 7.24 0.29 3.30
CA MET A 85 6.39 1.39 2.81
C MET A 85 7.22 2.65 2.51
N CYS A 86 8.08 3.05 3.43
CA CYS A 86 8.92 4.23 3.28
C CYS A 86 9.94 4.07 2.16
N TYR A 87 10.53 2.87 2.00
CA TYR A 87 11.39 2.57 0.85
C TYR A 87 10.63 2.64 -0.47
N LEU A 88 9.38 2.14 -0.51
CA LEU A 88 8.53 2.25 -1.71
C LEU A 88 8.27 3.73 -2.06
N ALA A 89 7.91 4.56 -1.07
CA ALA A 89 7.71 6.00 -1.25
C ALA A 89 8.98 6.74 -1.69
N ALA A 90 10.15 6.27 -1.24
CA ALA A 90 11.46 6.76 -1.70
C ALA A 90 11.86 6.23 -3.10
N GLN A 91 11.05 5.35 -3.69
CA GLN A 91 11.33 4.57 -4.91
C GLN A 91 12.59 3.72 -4.84
N GLN A 92 12.95 3.29 -3.63
CA GLN A 92 13.99 2.29 -3.39
C GLN A 92 13.33 0.91 -3.47
N TYR A 93 12.98 0.48 -4.68
CA TYR A 93 12.11 -0.67 -4.90
C TYR A 93 12.75 -2.02 -4.49
N THR A 94 14.07 -2.12 -4.56
CA THR A 94 14.79 -3.33 -4.12
C THR A 94 14.72 -3.48 -2.60
N GLU A 95 15.02 -2.41 -1.87
CA GLU A 95 14.93 -2.35 -0.42
C GLU A 95 13.49 -2.54 0.05
N ALA A 96 12.52 -1.93 -0.65
CA ALA A 96 11.10 -2.13 -0.38
C ALA A 96 10.71 -3.61 -0.50
N GLU A 97 11.07 -4.28 -1.59
CA GLU A 97 10.81 -5.72 -1.76
C GLU A 97 11.43 -6.54 -0.62
N GLU A 98 12.70 -6.32 -0.31
CA GLU A 98 13.40 -7.06 0.75
C GLU A 98 12.70 -6.94 2.09
N ARG A 99 12.32 -5.71 2.48
CA ARG A 99 11.62 -5.47 3.74
C ARG A 99 10.23 -6.06 3.75
N LEU A 100 9.46 -5.91 2.68
CA LEU A 100 8.10 -6.42 2.61
C LEU A 100 8.07 -7.96 2.64
N ARG A 101 9.00 -8.63 1.96
CA ARG A 101 9.17 -10.09 2.06
C ARG A 101 9.57 -10.53 3.46
N LEU A 102 10.47 -9.79 4.12
CA LEU A 102 10.86 -10.07 5.49
C LEU A 102 9.68 -9.89 6.45
N ALA A 103 8.87 -8.85 6.27
CA ALA A 103 7.67 -8.61 7.06
C ALA A 103 6.67 -9.77 6.91
N LEU A 104 6.41 -10.27 5.70
CA LEU A 104 5.56 -11.45 5.48
C LEU A 104 6.12 -12.71 6.15
N LYS A 105 7.44 -12.90 6.13
CA LYS A 105 8.09 -14.05 6.76
C LYS A 105 7.91 -14.09 8.28
N ILE A 106 7.87 -12.92 8.92
CA ILE A 106 7.79 -12.77 10.38
C ILE A 106 6.33 -12.61 10.84
N ALA A 107 5.45 -12.10 9.98
CA ALA A 107 4.04 -11.95 10.28
C ALA A 107 3.41 -13.27 10.78
N PRO A 108 2.36 -13.19 11.62
CA PRO A 108 1.67 -14.37 12.12
C PRO A 108 1.24 -15.29 10.97
N GLN A 109 1.54 -16.58 11.08
CA GLN A 109 1.21 -17.57 10.05
C GLN A 109 -0.31 -17.73 9.84
N THR A 110 -1.09 -17.47 10.88
CA THR A 110 -2.55 -17.43 10.85
C THR A 110 -3.01 -16.03 11.31
N PRO A 111 -2.86 -15.00 10.45
CA PRO A 111 -3.16 -13.64 10.84
C PRO A 111 -4.69 -13.47 10.96
N SER A 112 -5.13 -12.66 11.92
CA SER A 112 -6.55 -12.42 12.20
C SER A 112 -6.79 -10.96 12.53
N GLY A 113 -8.01 -10.46 12.28
CA GLY A 113 -8.36 -9.06 12.50
C GLY A 113 -7.37 -8.10 11.83
N ASN A 114 -6.81 -7.17 12.61
CA ASN A 114 -5.89 -6.15 12.10
C ASN A 114 -4.60 -6.72 11.50
N ASP A 115 -4.09 -7.85 12.01
CA ASP A 115 -2.90 -8.49 11.43
C ASP A 115 -3.20 -9.04 10.04
N ALA A 116 -4.41 -9.58 9.81
CA ALA A 116 -4.80 -10.06 8.49
C ALA A 116 -4.90 -8.90 7.49
N GLN A 117 -5.39 -7.74 7.93
CA GLN A 117 -5.45 -6.54 7.11
C GLN A 117 -4.03 -6.05 6.76
N ALA A 118 -3.14 -5.99 7.75
CA ALA A 118 -1.75 -5.60 7.54
C ALA A 118 -1.02 -6.53 6.56
N VAL A 119 -1.23 -7.85 6.68
CA VAL A 119 -0.63 -8.82 5.74
C VAL A 119 -1.17 -8.64 4.32
N ALA A 120 -2.47 -8.34 4.15
CA ALA A 120 -3.03 -8.00 2.84
C ALA A 120 -2.37 -6.73 2.25
N ASP A 121 -2.16 -5.70 3.07
CA ASP A 121 -1.46 -4.49 2.65
C ASP A 121 0.00 -4.77 2.28
N ILE A 122 0.70 -5.62 3.03
CA ILE A 122 2.07 -6.00 2.72
C ILE A 122 2.13 -6.66 1.34
N HIS A 123 1.22 -7.60 1.05
CA HIS A 123 1.12 -8.22 -0.28
C HIS A 123 0.85 -7.20 -1.39
N HIS A 124 -0.10 -6.27 -1.16
CA HIS A 124 -0.39 -5.21 -2.13
C HIS A 124 0.84 -4.34 -2.44
N ARG A 125 1.55 -3.90 -1.40
CA ARG A 125 2.74 -3.06 -1.55
C ARG A 125 3.94 -3.82 -2.14
N LEU A 126 4.06 -5.11 -1.84
CA LEU A 126 5.06 -5.97 -2.46
C LEU A 126 4.78 -6.11 -3.96
N GLY A 127 3.51 -6.30 -4.33
CA GLY A 127 3.07 -6.27 -5.72
C GLY A 127 3.46 -4.98 -6.43
N ARG A 128 3.29 -3.81 -5.77
CA ARG A 128 3.75 -2.52 -6.31
C ARG A 128 5.26 -2.43 -6.48
N ALA A 129 6.04 -2.83 -5.48
CA ALA A 129 7.50 -2.82 -5.58
C ALA A 129 7.97 -3.67 -6.77
N LEU A 130 7.39 -4.86 -6.94
CA LEU A 130 7.68 -5.76 -8.06
C LEU A 130 7.24 -5.19 -9.42
N PHE A 131 6.08 -4.52 -9.47
CA PHE A 131 5.61 -3.82 -10.67
C PHE A 131 6.61 -2.77 -11.15
N PHE A 132 7.11 -1.92 -10.24
CA PHE A 132 8.10 -0.91 -10.60
C PHE A 132 9.47 -1.49 -10.96
N LYS A 133 9.79 -2.69 -10.45
CA LYS A 133 10.95 -3.47 -10.89
C LYS A 133 10.74 -4.19 -12.23
N GLY A 134 9.53 -4.15 -12.80
CA GLY A 134 9.18 -4.80 -14.06
C GLY A 134 8.87 -6.29 -13.93
N ASP A 135 8.85 -6.87 -12.72
CA ASP A 135 8.44 -8.26 -12.51
C ASP A 135 6.91 -8.35 -12.40
N TYR A 136 6.24 -8.15 -13.53
CA TYR A 136 4.78 -8.10 -13.59
C TYR A 136 4.12 -9.44 -13.23
N LYS A 137 4.82 -10.57 -13.40
CA LYS A 137 4.28 -11.88 -13.05
C LYS A 137 4.26 -12.07 -11.53
N ALA A 138 5.37 -11.75 -10.86
CA ALA A 138 5.42 -11.78 -9.40
C ALA A 138 4.48 -10.73 -8.80
N ALA A 139 4.44 -9.53 -9.39
CA ALA A 139 3.52 -8.47 -8.96
C ALA A 139 2.05 -8.93 -8.99
N LEU A 140 1.63 -9.58 -10.08
CA LEU A 140 0.26 -10.09 -10.22
C LEU A 140 -0.09 -11.12 -9.14
N ALA A 141 0.85 -12.01 -8.80
CA ALA A 141 0.65 -13.03 -7.76
C ALA A 141 0.47 -12.39 -6.38
N GLU A 142 1.26 -11.38 -6.05
CA GLU A 142 1.17 -10.67 -4.78
C GLU A 142 -0.11 -9.83 -4.68
N SER A 143 -0.52 -9.16 -5.77
CA SER A 143 -1.81 -8.46 -5.80
C SER A 143 -3.02 -9.40 -5.69
N GLN A 144 -2.94 -10.60 -6.27
CA GLN A 144 -3.97 -11.63 -6.06
C GLN A 144 -4.04 -12.06 -4.59
N ALA A 145 -2.89 -12.31 -3.96
CA ALA A 145 -2.82 -12.68 -2.55
C ALA A 145 -3.47 -11.63 -1.63
N ALA A 146 -3.23 -10.33 -1.90
CA ALA A 146 -3.88 -9.25 -1.17
C ALA A 146 -5.42 -9.31 -1.30
N ILE A 147 -5.94 -9.48 -2.53
CA ILE A 147 -7.39 -9.56 -2.80
C ILE A 147 -8.01 -10.81 -2.14
N ASP A 148 -7.34 -11.96 -2.19
CA ASP A 148 -7.82 -13.20 -1.57
C ASP A 148 -7.91 -13.05 -0.05
N MET A 149 -7.01 -12.28 0.56
CA MET A 149 -7.07 -11.99 1.98
C MET A 149 -8.26 -11.10 2.33
N VAL A 150 -8.48 -10.00 1.62
CA VAL A 150 -9.56 -9.04 1.94
C VAL A 150 -10.95 -9.49 1.47
N SER A 151 -11.03 -10.56 0.69
CA SER A 151 -12.30 -11.19 0.31
C SER A 151 -12.88 -12.09 1.42
N LYS A 152 -12.15 -12.30 2.52
CA LYS A 152 -12.61 -13.09 3.66
C LYS A 152 -13.63 -12.32 4.52
N PRO A 153 -14.56 -13.00 5.21
CA PRO A 153 -15.53 -12.34 6.09
C PRO A 153 -14.86 -11.49 7.17
N GLY A 154 -15.37 -10.29 7.39
CA GLY A 154 -14.89 -9.37 8.44
C GLY A 154 -13.66 -8.54 8.07
N MET A 155 -13.19 -8.63 6.82
CA MET A 155 -12.09 -7.82 6.29
C MET A 155 -12.61 -6.50 5.72
N VAL A 156 -11.72 -5.50 5.62
CA VAL A 156 -12.04 -4.19 5.04
C VAL A 156 -11.40 -4.10 3.65
N PRO A 157 -12.18 -4.28 2.56
CA PRO A 157 -11.66 -4.10 1.22
C PRO A 157 -11.48 -2.62 0.89
N ALA A 158 -10.41 -2.30 0.16
CA ALA A 158 -10.09 -0.96 -0.29
C ALA A 158 -9.92 -0.95 -1.83
N PRO A 159 -10.33 0.12 -2.54
CA PRO A 159 -10.27 0.17 -4.01
C PRO A 159 -8.86 -0.04 -4.59
N GLU A 160 -7.82 0.29 -3.81
CA GLU A 160 -6.40 0.20 -4.15
C GLU A 160 -5.98 -1.24 -4.47
N TYR A 161 -6.60 -2.26 -3.86
CA TYR A 161 -6.25 -3.66 -4.13
C TYR A 161 -6.60 -4.06 -5.57
N TRP A 162 -7.82 -3.73 -6.02
CA TRP A 162 -8.26 -4.02 -7.38
C TRP A 162 -7.60 -3.08 -8.39
N TRP A 163 -7.47 -1.80 -8.07
CA TRP A 163 -6.76 -0.86 -8.93
C TRP A 163 -5.29 -1.27 -9.15
N GLY A 164 -4.59 -1.68 -8.09
CA GLY A 164 -3.20 -2.14 -8.15
C GLY A 164 -3.05 -3.36 -9.06
N ARG A 165 -3.96 -4.34 -8.95
CA ARG A 165 -3.97 -5.51 -9.84
C ARG A 165 -4.29 -5.11 -11.29
N ALA A 166 -5.29 -4.26 -11.51
CA ALA A 166 -5.65 -3.77 -12.84
C ALA A 166 -4.47 -3.06 -13.54
N ALA A 167 -3.69 -2.26 -12.80
CA ALA A 167 -2.51 -1.59 -13.35
C ALA A 167 -1.46 -2.61 -13.86
N ILE A 168 -1.23 -3.69 -13.11
CA ILE A 168 -0.34 -4.79 -13.52
C ILE A 168 -0.91 -5.54 -14.74
N GLU A 169 -2.20 -5.81 -14.75
CA GLU A 169 -2.89 -6.49 -15.86
C GLU A 169 -2.80 -5.71 -17.17
N VAL A 170 -2.90 -4.38 -17.12
CA VAL A 170 -2.66 -3.52 -18.28
C VAL A 170 -1.25 -3.72 -18.85
N GLN A 171 -0.21 -3.77 -18.00
CA GLN A 171 1.16 -4.03 -18.47
C GLN A 171 1.33 -5.43 -19.05
N LEU A 172 0.55 -6.40 -18.58
CA LEU A 172 0.51 -7.75 -19.12
C LEU A 172 -0.38 -7.89 -20.37
N GLY A 173 -1.01 -6.81 -20.84
CA GLY A 173 -1.91 -6.80 -21.99
C GLY A 173 -3.32 -7.35 -21.71
N LYS A 174 -3.63 -7.68 -20.46
CA LYS A 174 -4.91 -8.24 -19.98
C LYS A 174 -5.93 -7.12 -19.71
N LYS A 175 -6.25 -6.36 -20.75
CA LYS A 175 -7.01 -5.11 -20.61
C LYS A 175 -8.48 -5.33 -20.20
N LYS A 176 -9.07 -6.48 -20.55
CA LYS A 176 -10.47 -6.79 -20.20
C LYS A 176 -10.59 -7.14 -18.73
N GLU A 177 -9.65 -7.93 -18.24
CA GLU A 177 -9.49 -8.29 -16.82
C GLU A 177 -9.28 -7.02 -16.00
N ALA A 178 -8.39 -6.14 -16.46
CA ALA A 178 -8.15 -4.85 -15.80
C ALA A 178 -9.42 -4.00 -15.70
N LEU A 179 -10.29 -4.01 -16.72
CA LEU A 179 -11.55 -3.28 -16.68
C LEU A 179 -12.50 -3.83 -15.59
N LEU A 180 -12.60 -5.16 -15.46
CA LEU A 180 -13.41 -5.80 -14.42
C LEU A 180 -12.92 -5.43 -13.01
N ASP A 181 -11.61 -5.37 -12.82
CA ASP A 181 -11.02 -4.94 -11.55
C ASP A 181 -11.28 -3.46 -11.27
N ILE A 182 -11.19 -2.62 -12.29
CA ILE A 182 -11.53 -1.20 -12.16
C ILE A 182 -13.01 -1.02 -11.81
N GLU A 183 -13.92 -1.81 -12.39
CA GLU A 183 -15.32 -1.81 -11.98
C GLU A 183 -15.49 -2.22 -10.52
N GLN A 184 -14.73 -3.20 -10.05
CA GLN A 184 -14.77 -3.61 -8.66
C GLN A 184 -14.22 -2.53 -7.71
N ALA A 185 -13.11 -1.87 -8.07
CA ALA A 185 -12.59 -0.73 -7.33
C ALA A 185 -13.62 0.42 -7.25
N LEU A 186 -14.30 0.74 -8.36
CA LEU A 186 -15.29 1.81 -8.42
C LEU A 186 -16.61 1.44 -7.70
N LYS A 187 -16.92 0.16 -7.50
CA LYS A 187 -18.02 -0.25 -6.61
C LYS A 187 -17.71 0.08 -5.15
N LEU A 188 -16.44 -0.05 -4.74
CA LEU A 188 -16.01 0.27 -3.37
C LEU A 188 -15.91 1.78 -3.15
N ASN A 189 -15.37 2.49 -4.12
CA ASN A 189 -15.29 3.94 -4.11
C ASN A 189 -15.55 4.50 -5.52
N PRO A 190 -16.78 4.98 -5.79
CA PRO A 190 -17.15 5.53 -7.10
C PRO A 190 -16.32 6.74 -7.54
N GLU A 191 -15.69 7.45 -6.59
CA GLU A 191 -14.87 8.63 -6.85
C GLU A 191 -13.37 8.34 -6.76
N HIS A 192 -12.95 7.07 -6.73
CA HIS A 192 -11.54 6.68 -6.64
C HIS A 192 -10.76 7.20 -7.87
N PRO A 193 -9.93 8.25 -7.74
CA PRO A 193 -9.40 8.94 -8.92
C PRO A 193 -8.47 8.08 -9.78
N PRO A 194 -7.56 7.25 -9.21
CA PRO A 194 -6.73 6.33 -10.00
C PRO A 194 -7.56 5.35 -10.83
N SER A 195 -8.68 4.84 -10.29
CA SER A 195 -9.57 3.94 -11.02
C SER A 195 -10.33 4.64 -12.14
N LEU A 196 -10.85 5.86 -11.91
CA LEU A 196 -11.51 6.64 -12.95
C LEU A 196 -10.55 6.99 -14.10
N ALA A 197 -9.30 7.34 -13.78
CA ALA A 197 -8.26 7.59 -14.76
C ALA A 197 -7.96 6.34 -15.60
N LEU A 198 -7.78 5.18 -14.96
CA LEU A 198 -7.50 3.93 -15.67
C LEU A 198 -8.72 3.45 -16.49
N GLN A 199 -9.94 3.61 -15.98
CA GLN A 199 -11.16 3.30 -16.74
C GLN A 199 -11.24 4.11 -18.03
N LYS A 200 -11.00 5.43 -17.93
CA LYS A 200 -10.99 6.33 -19.10
C LYS A 200 -9.93 5.90 -20.11
N TYR A 201 -8.73 5.56 -19.63
CA TYR A 201 -7.66 5.04 -20.47
C TYR A 201 -8.07 3.76 -21.22
N LEU A 202 -8.64 2.77 -20.51
CA LEU A 202 -9.09 1.50 -21.09
C LEU A 202 -10.20 1.71 -22.14
N ARG A 203 -11.18 2.56 -21.86
CA ARG A 203 -12.26 2.90 -22.80
C ARG A 203 -11.74 3.60 -24.06
N ASN A 204 -10.76 4.49 -23.93
CA ASN A 204 -10.11 5.14 -25.08
C ASN A 204 -9.39 4.13 -25.99
N LEU A 205 -8.97 2.98 -25.45
CA LEU A 205 -8.41 1.87 -26.21
C LEU A 205 -9.47 0.93 -26.81
N GLY A 206 -10.76 1.26 -26.68
CA GLY A 206 -11.87 0.46 -27.17
C GLY A 206 -12.22 -0.75 -26.31
N VAL A 207 -11.80 -0.76 -25.04
CA VAL A 207 -12.14 -1.82 -24.07
C VAL A 207 -13.41 -1.39 -23.32
N TYR A 208 -14.46 -2.20 -23.44
CA TYR A 208 -15.79 -1.97 -22.85
C TYR A 208 -16.29 -3.23 -22.16
#